data_AF-A0A0C3PS66-F1
#
_entry.id   AF-A0A0C3PS66-F1
#
_cell.length_a   1.000
_cell.length_b   1.000
_cell.length_c   1.000
_cell.angle_alpha   90.00
_cell.angle_beta   90.00
_cell.angle_gamma   90.00
#
_symmetry.space_group_name_H-M   'P 1'
#
loop_
_entity.id
_entity.type
_entity.pdbx_description
1 polymer ?
#
loop_
_entity_poly.entity_id
_entity_poly.type
_entity_poly.pdbx_seq_one_letter_code
_entity_poly.pdbx_strand_id
1 'polypeptide(L)' 'NHSSALSHPTIIKAYITSEQRAGHYSRGFLPLELEALIGPFHTSPLGIVPKPNSDKFHIIQD' A
#
# COMPACT_ATOMS: atom_id res chain seq x y z
N ASN A 1 -2.08 0.49 -12.90
CA ASN A 1 -3.49 -0.01 -12.78
C ASN A 1 -4.12 0.48 -11.46
N HIS A 2 -4.23 1.79 -11.24
CA HIS A 2 -4.53 2.37 -9.92
C HIS A 2 -5.98 2.23 -9.44
N SER A 3 -6.92 1.97 -10.35
CA SER A 3 -8.33 1.83 -9.99
C SER A 3 -8.62 0.53 -9.23
N SER A 4 -7.74 -0.47 -9.29
CA SER A 4 -7.98 -1.73 -8.58
C SER A 4 -7.87 -1.57 -7.06
N ALA A 5 -6.96 -0.75 -6.55
CA ALA A 5 -6.88 -0.49 -5.11
C ALA A 5 -8.14 0.21 -4.56
N LEU A 6 -8.81 1.01 -5.40
CA LEU A 6 -10.08 1.66 -5.06
C LEU A 6 -11.26 0.69 -5.03
N SER A 7 -11.19 -0.44 -5.74
CA SER A 7 -12.29 -1.42 -5.77
C SER A 7 -12.34 -2.31 -4.54
N HIS A 8 -11.21 -2.54 -3.85
CA HIS A 8 -11.17 -3.29 -2.59
C HIS A 8 -10.33 -2.58 -1.50
N PRO A 9 -10.80 -1.41 -1.02
CA PRO A 9 -10.04 -0.59 -0.05
C PRO A 9 -9.84 -1.29 1.31
N THR A 10 -10.71 -2.24 1.65
CA THR A 10 -10.60 -3.04 2.88
C THR A 10 -9.38 -3.96 2.87
N ILE A 11 -9.04 -4.53 1.71
CA ILE A 11 -7.87 -5.43 1.56
C ILE A 11 -6.58 -4.63 1.72
N ILE A 12 -6.50 -3.46 1.07
CA ILE A 12 -5.35 -2.55 1.20
C ILE A 12 -5.16 -2.13 2.66
N LYS A 13 -6.24 -1.74 3.36
CA LYS A 13 -6.17 -1.36 4.78
C LYS A 13 -5.72 -2.51 5.67
N ALA A 14 -6.24 -3.72 5.44
CA ALA A 14 -5.85 -4.90 6.19
C ALA A 14 -4.37 -5.22 6.00
N TYR A 15 -3.87 -5.13 4.77
CA TYR A 15 -2.45 -5.30 4.45
C TYR A 15 -1.56 -4.25 5.13
N ILE A 16 -1.89 -2.97 5.01
CA ILE A 16 -1.12 -1.90 5.69
C ILE A 16 -1.09 -2.15 7.20
N THR A 17 -2.21 -2.56 7.79
CA THR A 17 -2.29 -2.84 9.22
C THR A 17 -1.43 -4.05 9.61
N SER A 18 -1.38 -5.12 8.80
CA SER A 18 -0.51 -6.26 9.08
C SER A 18 0.97 -5.89 8.98
N GLU A 19 1.36 -5.10 7.98
CA GLU A 19 2.74 -4.62 7.83
C GLU A 19 3.17 -3.69 8.96
N GLN A 20 2.26 -2.84 9.45
CA GLN A 20 2.51 -2.00 10.63
C GLN A 20 2.67 -2.84 11.90
N ARG A 21 1.83 -3.87 12.09
CA ARG A 21 1.96 -4.79 13.24
C ARG A 21 3.24 -5.60 13.22
N ALA A 22 3.75 -5.92 12.03
CA ALA A 22 5.03 -6.57 11.83
C ALA A 22 6.23 -5.63 12.02
N GLY A 23 5.99 -4.31 12.12
CA GLY A 23 7.04 -3.30 12.22
C GLY A 23 7.74 -3.00 10.88
N HIS A 24 7.23 -3.50 9.76
CA HIS A 24 7.79 -3.21 8.43
C HIS A 24 7.45 -1.77 8.00
N TYR A 25 6.24 -1.31 8.35
CA TYR A 25 5.78 0.06 8.09
C TYR A 25 5.65 0.84 9.39
N SER A 26 6.07 2.10 9.36
CA SER A 26 5.97 3.00 10.51
C SER A 26 4.56 3.58 10.63
N ARG A 27 4.18 4.48 9.71
CA ARG A 27 2.87 5.15 9.65
C ARG A 27 2.70 5.87 8.31
N GLY A 28 1.51 6.40 8.06
CA GLY A 28 1.30 7.34 6.96
C GLY A 28 1.93 8.70 7.27
N PHE A 29 2.58 9.30 6.27
CA PHE A 29 3.14 10.66 6.34
C PHE A 29 2.47 11.55 5.31
N LEU A 30 2.40 12.85 5.60
CA LEU A 30 2.12 13.84 4.56
C LEU A 30 3.35 13.98 3.66
N PRO A 31 3.19 14.20 2.34
CA PRO A 31 4.34 14.30 1.43
C PRO A 31 5.39 15.32 1.88
N LEU A 32 4.95 16.51 2.30
CA LEU A 32 5.85 17.57 2.79
C LEU A 32 6.58 17.17 4.08
N GLU A 33 5.91 16.46 4.99
CA GLU A 33 6.53 15.98 6.24
C GLU A 33 7.61 14.94 5.93
N LEU A 34 7.33 14.01 5.01
CA LEU A 34 8.28 12.97 4.62
C LEU A 34 9.48 13.57 3.87
N GLU A 35 9.24 14.46 2.92
CA GLU A 35 10.32 15.11 2.16
C GLU A 35 11.25 15.92 3.07
N ALA A 36 10.70 16.61 4.06
CA ALA A 36 11.50 17.34 5.05
C ALA A 36 12.34 16.39 5.92
N LEU A 37 11.90 15.15 6.13
CA LEU A 37 12.56 14.17 6.98
C LEU A 37 13.66 13.39 6.25
N ILE A 38 13.40 12.94 5.02
CA ILE A 38 14.30 12.04 4.27
C ILE A 38 14.85 12.64 2.97
N GLY A 39 14.41 13.84 2.60
CA GLY A 39 14.69 14.45 1.30
C GLY A 39 13.74 13.96 0.21
N PRO A 40 14.06 14.25 -1.07
CA PRO A 40 13.25 13.84 -2.21
C PRO A 40 12.99 12.34 -2.21
N PHE A 41 11.74 11.96 -2.45
CA PHE A 41 11.31 10.57 -2.45
C PHE A 41 10.38 10.28 -3.63
N HIS A 42 10.24 8.99 -3.94
CA HIS A 42 9.27 8.52 -4.91
C HIS A 42 8.16 7.74 -4.21
N THR A 43 6.95 7.82 -4.77
CA THR A 43 5.83 7.01 -4.32
C THR A 43 5.56 5.92 -5.35
N SER A 44 5.40 4.69 -4.89
CA SER A 44 4.92 3.56 -5.68
C SER A 44 3.54 3.18 -5.17
N PRO A 45 2.47 3.54 -5.89
CA PRO A 45 1.12 3.31 -5.41
C PRO A 45 0.82 1.82 -5.31
N LEU A 46 0.06 1.43 -4.29
CA LEU A 46 -0.38 0.05 -4.14
C LEU A 46 -1.51 -0.26 -5.12
N GLY A 47 -1.48 -1.46 -5.68
CA GLY A 47 -2.52 -2.08 -6.49
C GLY A 47 -2.90 -3.44 -5.94
N ILE A 48 -4.05 -3.95 -6.39
CA ILE A 48 -4.46 -5.34 -6.15
C ILE A 48 -4.59 -6.10 -7.46
N VAL A 49 -4.25 -7.39 -7.42
CA VAL A 49 -4.47 -8.34 -8.51
C VAL A 49 -5.14 -9.59 -7.94
N PRO A 50 -6.25 -10.08 -8.52
CA PRO A 50 -6.87 -11.32 -8.07
C PRO A 50 -5.92 -12.50 -8.36
N LYS A 51 -5.79 -13.41 -7.41
CA LYS A 51 -5.03 -14.63 -7.60
C LYS A 51 -5.84 -15.58 -8.49
N PRO A 52 -5.27 -16.14 -9.58
CA PRO A 52 -5.99 -17.09 -10.40
C PRO A 52 -6.43 -18.30 -9.55
N ASN A 53 -7.69 -18.72 -9.73
CA ASN A 53 -8.32 -19.84 -9.02
C ASN A 53 -8.41 -19.67 -7.48
N SER A 54 -8.50 -18.45 -6.96
CA SER A 54 -8.68 -18.19 -5.54
C SER A 54 -9.41 -16.87 -5.27
N ASP A 55 -10.18 -16.80 -4.19
CA ASP A 55 -10.79 -15.55 -3.69
C ASP A 55 -9.77 -14.61 -3.01
N LYS A 56 -8.47 -14.89 -3.16
CA LYS A 56 -7.37 -14.13 -2.54
C LYS A 56 -6.83 -13.11 -3.52
N PHE A 57 -6.38 -11.97 -2.98
CA PHE A 57 -5.78 -10.89 -3.76
C PHE A 57 -4.29 -10.77 -3.42
N HIS A 58 -3.47 -10.52 -4.44
CA HIS A 58 -2.08 -10.12 -4.29
C HIS A 58 -1.98 -8.60 -4.28
N ILE A 59 -1.15 -8.09 -3.38
CA ILE A 59 -0.77 -6.67 -3.35
C ILE A 59 0.42 -6.50 -4.30
N ILE A 60 0.34 -5.50 -5.17
CA ILE A 60 1.42 -5.11 -6.06
C ILE A 60 1.77 -3.64 -5.83
N GLN A 61 3.00 -3.25 -6.13
CA GLN A 61 3.43 -1.86 -6.22
C GLN A 61 3.70 -1.55 -7.69
N ASP A 62 3.09 -0.47 -8.20
CA ASP A 62 3.32 0.07 -9.55
C ASP A 62 4.46 1.10 -9.49
#